data_AF-A0A8J7TYJ7-F1
#
_entry.id   AF-A0A8J7TYJ7-F1
#
_cell.length_a   1.000
_cell.length_b   1.000
_cell.length_c   1.000
_cell.angle_alpha   90.00
_cell.angle_beta   90.00
_cell.angle_gamma   90.00
#
_symmetry.space_group_name_H-M   'P 1'
#
loop_
_entity.id
_entity.type
_entity.pdbx_description
1 polymer ?
#
loop_
_entity_poly.entity_id
_entity_poly.type
_entity_poly.pdbx_seq_one_letter_code
_entity_poly.pdbx_strand_id
1 'polypeptide(L)'
;MSLDSLANVKARLGITTSADDTLLGLLQDSADQAVANYCNRDFAGGTFTEYGPGGSEFVYLRNFPVDSVTSVKVDATRVFGSGTVVPATDYVVHAERGVIQSVVGPFLPRDRPGLVGAQVRDWTRGPRVIQVVYSTLTGQVPGDVKEAYARLVGHWYRKVKTEAAANFQNVQQQKYGDTFVIFGGDGTPAGLPDEVMELLAPYRVPSL
;
A
#
# COMPACT_ATOMS: atom_id res chain seq x y z
N MET A 1 -3.72 -8.04 -10.13
CA MET A 1 -5.18 -7.92 -10.29
C MET A 1 -5.45 -6.43 -10.38
N SER A 2 -6.21 -5.99 -11.38
CA SER A 2 -6.40 -4.56 -11.62
C SER A 2 -7.28 -3.93 -10.53
N LEU A 3 -6.87 -2.76 -10.03
CA LEU A 3 -7.61 -2.00 -9.00
C LEU A 3 -8.99 -1.54 -9.48
N ASP A 4 -9.19 -1.43 -10.80
CA ASP A 4 -10.48 -1.17 -11.42
C ASP A 4 -10.57 -1.82 -12.81
N SER A 5 -11.76 -1.95 -13.36
CA SER A 5 -11.93 -2.51 -14.71
C SER A 5 -11.51 -1.53 -15.80
N LEU A 6 -10.98 -2.06 -16.91
CA LEU A 6 -10.65 -1.26 -18.11
C LEU A 6 -11.87 -0.44 -18.60
N ALA A 7 -13.07 -1.01 -18.51
CA ALA A 7 -14.30 -0.31 -18.88
C ALA A 7 -14.56 0.93 -18.01
N ASN A 8 -14.36 0.82 -16.69
CA ASN A 8 -14.51 1.95 -15.77
C ASN A 8 -13.45 3.02 -16.00
N VAL A 9 -12.20 2.62 -16.26
CA VAL A 9 -11.11 3.55 -16.59
C VAL A 9 -11.44 4.30 -17.89
N LYS A 10 -11.86 3.59 -18.94
CA LYS A 10 -12.29 4.22 -20.20
C LYS A 10 -13.43 5.21 -20.02
N ALA A 11 -14.44 4.83 -19.22
CA ALA A 11 -15.57 5.69 -18.92
C ALA A 11 -15.12 6.99 -18.22
N ARG A 12 -14.21 6.92 -17.23
CA ARG A 12 -13.67 8.10 -16.56
C ARG A 12 -12.81 8.98 -17.46
N LEU A 13 -12.10 8.38 -18.42
CA LEU A 13 -11.28 9.11 -19.39
C LEU A 13 -12.08 9.64 -20.60
N GLY A 14 -13.36 9.30 -20.72
CA GLY A 14 -14.19 9.65 -21.88
C GLY A 14 -13.81 8.93 -23.17
N ILE A 15 -13.11 7.79 -23.08
CA ILE A 15 -12.67 7.00 -24.23
C ILE A 15 -13.78 6.01 -24.60
N THR A 16 -14.32 6.13 -25.82
CA THR A 16 -15.42 5.28 -26.31
C THR A 16 -14.96 4.17 -27.25
N THR A 17 -13.75 4.26 -27.78
CA THR A 17 -13.20 3.28 -28.73
C THR A 17 -12.36 2.22 -28.01
N SER A 18 -11.99 1.17 -28.75
CA SER A 18 -11.10 0.09 -28.28
C SER A 18 -9.69 0.16 -28.85
N ALA A 19 -9.36 1.21 -29.61
CA ALA A 19 -8.09 1.31 -30.33
C ALA A 19 -6.86 1.28 -29.42
N ASP A 20 -7.02 1.75 -28.18
CA ASP A 20 -5.95 1.86 -27.19
C ASP A 20 -6.09 0.87 -26.04
N ASP A 21 -6.97 -0.13 -26.12
CA ASP A 21 -7.25 -1.06 -25.02
C ASP A 21 -5.99 -1.79 -24.54
N THR A 22 -5.11 -2.20 -25.47
CA THR A 22 -3.82 -2.84 -25.13
C THR A 22 -2.89 -1.87 -24.38
N LEU A 23 -2.80 -0.61 -24.83
CA LEU A 23 -1.97 0.40 -24.18
C LEU A 23 -2.50 0.71 -22.78
N LEU A 24 -3.82 0.89 -22.65
CA LEU A 24 -4.47 1.13 -21.37
C LEU A 24 -4.23 -0.03 -20.40
N GLY A 25 -4.30 -1.29 -20.87
CA GLY A 25 -3.98 -2.46 -20.05
C GLY A 25 -2.55 -2.44 -19.48
N LEU A 26 -1.56 -2.10 -20.30
CA LEU A 26 -0.16 -1.99 -19.84
C LEU A 26 0.04 -0.85 -18.82
N LEU A 27 -0.64 0.28 -19.03
CA LEU A 27 -0.62 1.40 -18.09
C LEU A 27 -1.32 1.05 -16.77
N GLN A 28 -2.41 0.28 -16.85
CA GLN A 28 -3.15 -0.22 -15.69
C GLN A 28 -2.28 -1.12 -14.81
N ASP A 29 -1.53 -2.06 -15.40
CA ASP A 29 -0.61 -2.93 -14.66
C ASP A 29 0.49 -2.12 -13.95
N SER A 30 1.03 -1.11 -14.63
CA SER A 30 2.03 -0.20 -14.06
C SER A 30 1.45 0.65 -12.93
N ALA A 31 0.19 1.07 -13.08
CA ALA A 31 -0.50 1.91 -12.11
C ALA A 31 -0.85 1.13 -10.85
N ASP A 32 -1.19 -0.16 -10.98
CA ASP A 32 -1.43 -1.05 -9.83
C ASP A 32 -0.18 -1.09 -8.94
N GLN A 33 0.99 -1.30 -9.55
CA GLN A 33 2.27 -1.32 -8.82
C GLN A 33 2.61 0.04 -8.21
N ALA A 34 2.40 1.13 -8.94
CA ALA A 34 2.69 2.47 -8.44
C ALA A 34 1.84 2.84 -7.23
N VAL A 35 0.53 2.54 -7.27
CA VAL A 35 -0.38 2.77 -6.14
C VAL A 35 -0.02 1.87 -4.95
N ALA A 36 0.25 0.59 -5.19
CA ALA A 36 0.62 -0.34 -4.13
C ALA A 36 1.93 0.06 -3.43
N ASN A 37 2.92 0.51 -4.20
CA ASN A 37 4.21 0.99 -3.68
C ASN A 37 4.07 2.31 -2.92
N TYR A 38 3.28 3.25 -3.43
CA TYR A 38 3.04 4.53 -2.78
C TYR A 38 2.34 4.37 -1.43
N CYS A 39 1.30 3.53 -1.40
CA CYS A 39 0.53 3.26 -0.19
C CYS A 39 1.20 2.23 0.74
N ASN A 40 2.22 1.51 0.25
CA ASN A 40 2.84 0.35 0.91
C ASN A 40 1.80 -0.70 1.34
N ARG A 41 0.84 -0.96 0.45
CA ARG A 41 -0.36 -1.76 0.73
C ARG A 41 -0.89 -2.43 -0.52
N ASP A 42 -1.41 -3.65 -0.36
CA ASP A 42 -2.15 -4.36 -1.39
C ASP A 42 -3.66 -4.13 -1.23
N PHE A 43 -4.30 -3.63 -2.28
CA PHE A 43 -5.75 -3.39 -2.32
C PHE A 43 -6.52 -4.48 -3.08
N ALA A 44 -5.83 -5.40 -3.77
CA ALA A 44 -6.49 -6.56 -4.40
C ALA A 44 -7.07 -7.52 -3.35
N GLY A 45 -6.48 -7.50 -2.14
CA GLY A 45 -6.86 -8.32 -1.00
C GLY A 45 -6.31 -9.74 -1.10
N GLY A 46 -6.77 -10.62 -0.21
CA GLY A 46 -6.29 -12.01 -0.12
C GLY A 46 -5.61 -12.31 1.21
N THR A 47 -4.79 -13.36 1.22
CA THR A 47 -4.14 -13.88 2.43
C THR A 47 -2.69 -13.39 2.53
N PHE A 48 -2.34 -12.84 3.69
CA PHE A 48 -1.03 -12.28 3.97
C PHE A 48 -0.38 -12.97 5.15
N THR A 49 0.94 -13.12 5.07
CA THR A 49 1.80 -13.48 6.20
C THR A 49 2.72 -12.33 6.50
N GLU A 50 2.57 -11.73 7.68
CA GLU A 50 3.37 -10.60 8.12
C GLU A 50 4.18 -10.93 9.35
N TYR A 51 5.36 -10.30 9.46
CA TYR A 51 6.27 -10.49 10.56
C TYR A 51 6.49 -9.17 11.31
N GLY A 52 6.18 -9.17 12.59
CA GLY A 52 6.26 -8.00 13.46
C GLY A 52 7.38 -8.10 14.50
N PRO A 53 7.86 -6.95 15.01
CA PRO A 53 8.70 -6.92 16.20
C PRO A 53 7.89 -7.23 17.47
N GLY A 54 8.56 -7.82 18.46
CA GLY A 54 8.00 -8.02 19.81
C GLY A 54 8.14 -6.80 20.71
N GLY A 55 7.74 -6.95 21.97
CA GLY A 55 7.89 -5.95 23.03
C GLY A 55 6.83 -4.84 23.04
N SER A 56 5.85 -4.91 22.15
CA SER A 56 4.66 -4.04 22.16
C SER A 56 3.40 -4.87 22.34
N GLU A 57 2.36 -4.26 22.89
CA GLU A 57 1.00 -4.82 22.93
C GLU A 57 0.30 -4.70 21.57
N PHE A 58 0.81 -3.85 20.68
CA PHE A 58 0.22 -3.56 19.38
C PHE A 58 1.07 -4.14 18.25
N VAL A 59 0.39 -4.80 17.32
CA VAL A 59 0.95 -5.23 16.04
C VAL A 59 0.16 -4.55 14.93
N TYR A 60 0.87 -3.77 14.11
CA TYR A 60 0.28 -3.08 12.97
C TYR A 60 0.46 -3.95 11.72
N LEU A 61 -0.65 -4.22 11.04
CA LEU A 61 -0.72 -4.94 9.78
C LEU A 61 -0.74 -3.92 8.64
N ARG A 62 -0.15 -4.29 7.50
CA ARG A 62 -0.10 -3.40 6.32
C ARG A 62 -1.41 -3.35 5.55
N ASN A 63 -2.15 -4.45 5.49
CA ASN A 63 -3.41 -4.54 4.73
C ASN A 63 -4.61 -4.58 5.67
N PHE A 64 -5.60 -3.70 5.45
CA PHE A 64 -6.81 -3.57 6.26
C PHE A 64 -7.94 -2.92 5.44
N PRO A 65 -9.22 -3.31 5.52
CA PRO A 65 -9.83 -3.99 6.64
C PRO A 65 -9.49 -5.47 6.65
N VAL A 66 -9.19 -5.98 7.85
CA VAL A 66 -8.93 -7.40 8.09
C VAL A 66 -10.27 -8.13 8.10
N ASP A 67 -10.40 -9.15 7.26
CA ASP A 67 -11.58 -10.01 7.19
C ASP A 67 -11.52 -11.08 8.29
N SER A 68 -10.42 -11.82 8.35
CA SER A 68 -10.19 -12.81 9.40
C SER A 68 -8.71 -12.96 9.73
N VAL A 69 -8.40 -13.31 10.98
CA VAL A 69 -7.03 -13.67 11.39
C VAL A 69 -6.97 -15.18 11.53
N THR A 70 -6.17 -15.82 10.67
CA THR A 70 -5.97 -17.28 10.67
C THR A 70 -5.11 -17.70 11.86
N SER A 71 -4.02 -16.98 12.15
CA SER A 71 -3.20 -17.26 13.32
C SER A 71 -2.32 -16.06 13.70
N VAL A 72 -2.13 -15.88 15.00
CA VAL A 72 -1.08 -15.05 15.57
C VAL A 72 -0.10 -15.98 16.27
N LYS A 73 1.19 -15.88 15.94
CA LYS A 73 2.24 -16.68 16.55
C LYS A 73 3.34 -15.80 17.07
N VAL A 74 3.90 -16.20 18.20
CA VAL A 74 4.91 -15.42 18.92
C VAL A 74 6.04 -16.35 19.32
N ASP A 75 7.22 -16.13 18.74
CA ASP A 75 8.38 -17.01 18.88
C ASP A 75 9.69 -16.22 18.87
N ALA A 76 10.43 -16.29 19.99
CA ALA A 76 11.75 -15.69 20.10
C ALA A 76 12.80 -16.34 19.19
N THR A 77 12.62 -17.61 18.82
CA THR A 77 13.52 -18.38 17.94
C THR A 77 13.18 -18.26 16.46
N ARG A 78 12.02 -17.65 16.14
CA ARG A 78 11.55 -17.39 14.77
C ARG A 78 11.26 -18.64 13.93
N VAL A 79 10.94 -19.76 14.59
CA VAL A 79 10.58 -21.04 13.94
C VAL A 79 9.06 -21.13 13.73
N PHE A 80 8.26 -20.47 14.58
CA PHE A 80 6.81 -20.34 14.48
C PHE A 80 6.05 -21.68 14.40
N GLY A 81 6.47 -22.63 15.24
CA GLY A 81 5.82 -23.94 15.40
C GLY A 81 4.42 -23.87 16.02
N SER A 82 3.71 -25.00 16.06
CA SER A 82 2.34 -25.08 16.59
C SER A 82 2.22 -24.64 18.06
N GLY A 83 3.26 -24.84 18.88
CA GLY A 83 3.28 -24.40 20.28
C GLY A 83 3.48 -22.90 20.49
N THR A 84 3.62 -22.11 19.43
CA THR A 84 3.85 -20.66 19.50
C THR A 84 2.59 -19.85 19.18
N VAL A 85 1.46 -20.53 18.94
CA VAL A 85 0.18 -19.90 18.62
C VAL A 85 -0.38 -19.20 19.85
N VAL A 86 -0.70 -17.92 19.68
CA VAL A 86 -1.40 -17.12 20.69
C VAL A 86 -2.90 -17.44 20.60
N PRO A 87 -3.56 -17.82 21.70
CA PRO A 87 -5.00 -18.04 21.71
C PRO A 87 -5.79 -16.80 21.29
N ALA A 88 -6.90 -16.99 20.58
CA ALA A 88 -7.77 -15.88 20.14
C ALA A 88 -8.42 -15.10 21.30
N THR A 89 -8.44 -15.67 22.51
CA THR A 89 -8.89 -15.00 23.73
C THR A 89 -7.91 -13.95 24.25
N ASP A 90 -6.65 -14.03 23.83
CA ASP A 90 -5.55 -13.26 24.41
C ASP A 90 -5.24 -11.99 23.60
N TYR A 91 -5.98 -11.77 22.49
CA TYR A 91 -5.87 -10.58 21.66
C TYR A 91 -7.22 -10.15 21.07
N VAL A 92 -7.29 -8.87 20.71
CA VAL A 92 -8.41 -8.25 20.00
C VAL A 92 -7.91 -7.75 18.64
N VAL A 93 -8.71 -7.99 17.60
CA VAL A 93 -8.43 -7.51 16.23
C VAL A 93 -9.26 -6.27 15.96
N HIS A 94 -8.59 -5.13 15.79
CA HIS A 94 -9.19 -3.90 15.28
C HIS A 94 -9.15 -3.92 13.75
N ALA A 95 -10.09 -4.64 13.16
CA ALA A 95 -10.11 -4.97 11.73
C ALA A 95 -9.96 -3.73 10.81
N GLU A 96 -10.69 -2.66 11.11
CA GLU A 96 -10.73 -1.42 10.30
C GLU A 96 -9.39 -0.67 10.26
N ARG A 97 -8.53 -0.88 11.25
CA ARG A 97 -7.23 -0.19 11.36
C ARG A 97 -6.04 -1.11 11.11
N GLY A 98 -6.29 -2.41 10.90
CA GLY A 98 -5.23 -3.40 10.80
C GLY A 98 -4.38 -3.51 12.07
N VAL A 99 -4.98 -3.39 13.26
CA VAL A 99 -4.24 -3.47 14.53
C VAL A 99 -4.65 -4.71 15.31
N ILE A 100 -3.68 -5.52 15.71
CA ILE A 100 -3.88 -6.59 16.70
C ILE A 100 -3.35 -6.09 18.04
N GLN A 101 -4.22 -6.10 19.05
CA GLN A 101 -3.89 -5.69 20.41
C GLN A 101 -3.92 -6.89 21.35
N SER A 102 -2.83 -7.14 22.06
CA SER A 102 -2.81 -8.13 23.14
C SER A 102 -3.59 -7.64 24.36
N VAL A 103 -4.36 -8.54 24.98
CA VAL A 103 -5.12 -8.28 26.22
C VAL A 103 -4.31 -8.67 27.46
N VAL A 104 -3.32 -9.56 27.29
CA VAL A 104 -2.54 -10.16 28.38
C VAL A 104 -1.19 -9.48 28.62
N GLY A 105 -0.90 -8.38 27.92
CA GLY A 105 0.36 -7.64 27.97
C GLY A 105 1.19 -7.76 26.69
N PRO A 106 2.43 -7.22 26.64
CA PRO A 106 3.21 -7.14 25.41
C PRO A 106 3.49 -8.51 24.79
N PHE A 107 3.47 -8.61 23.46
CA PHE A 107 3.90 -9.81 22.76
C PHE A 107 5.41 -10.04 23.01
N LEU A 108 5.78 -11.19 23.56
CA LEU A 108 7.13 -11.48 24.09
C LEU A 108 7.59 -10.44 25.13
N PRO A 109 7.02 -10.46 26.35
CA PRO A 109 7.58 -9.68 27.43
C PRO A 109 8.97 -10.23 27.76
N ARG A 110 9.96 -9.35 27.90
CA ARG A 110 11.29 -9.76 28.39
C ARG A 110 11.34 -9.53 29.90
N ASP A 111 11.18 -10.61 30.68
CA ASP A 111 11.44 -10.56 32.11
C ASP A 111 12.96 -10.52 32.35
N ARG A 112 13.44 -9.46 33.01
CA ARG A 112 14.77 -9.43 33.64
C ARG A 112 14.60 -9.32 35.15
N PRO A 113 14.49 -10.44 35.89
CA PRO A 113 14.45 -10.39 37.34
C PRO A 113 15.80 -9.85 37.88
N GLY A 114 15.75 -8.88 38.79
CA GLY A 114 16.91 -8.47 39.62
C GLY A 114 17.65 -7.18 39.26
N LEU A 115 17.18 -6.36 38.30
CA LEU A 115 17.78 -5.04 38.02
C LEU A 115 16.84 -3.90 38.43
N VAL A 116 17.37 -2.89 39.15
CA VAL A 116 16.67 -1.61 39.33
C VAL A 116 16.59 -0.94 37.96
N GLY A 117 15.39 -0.68 37.46
CA GLY A 117 15.18 -0.29 36.07
C GLY A 117 15.04 -1.46 35.10
N ALA A 118 14.84 -2.71 35.55
CA ALA A 118 14.42 -3.83 34.70
C ALA A 118 13.10 -3.57 33.95
N GLN A 119 12.31 -2.60 34.45
CA GLN A 119 11.10 -2.08 33.81
C GLN A 119 11.42 -1.14 32.64
N VAL A 120 12.64 -0.59 32.57
CA VAL A 120 13.13 0.18 31.43
C VAL A 120 13.35 -0.83 30.31
N ARG A 121 12.31 -0.93 29.46
CA ARG A 121 12.20 -1.84 28.33
C ARG A 121 13.29 -1.51 27.32
N ASP A 122 14.49 -2.05 27.52
CA ASP A 122 15.61 -1.89 26.59
C ASP A 122 15.15 -2.26 25.17
N TRP A 123 15.47 -1.38 24.24
CA TRP A 123 15.15 -1.33 22.81
C TRP A 123 15.42 -2.59 21.96
N THR A 124 15.79 -3.72 22.56
CA THR A 124 15.83 -5.03 21.90
C THR A 124 14.43 -5.60 21.70
N ARG A 125 13.60 -4.91 20.91
CA ARG A 125 12.46 -5.54 20.24
C ARG A 125 13.06 -6.61 19.35
N GLY A 126 12.91 -7.89 19.69
CA GLY A 126 13.37 -8.97 18.82
C GLY A 126 12.76 -8.75 17.43
N PRO A 127 13.56 -8.55 16.36
CA PRO A 127 12.98 -8.34 15.04
C PRO A 127 12.34 -9.63 14.57
N ARG A 128 11.14 -9.52 13.97
CA ARG A 128 10.39 -10.63 13.35
C ARG A 128 10.15 -11.80 14.30
N VAL A 129 9.70 -11.52 15.52
CA VAL A 129 9.36 -12.54 16.53
C VAL A 129 7.86 -12.80 16.62
N ILE A 130 7.06 -12.00 15.90
CA ILE A 130 5.62 -12.22 15.74
C ILE A 130 5.38 -12.59 14.28
N GLN A 131 4.55 -13.60 14.04
CA GLN A 131 4.01 -13.93 12.74
C GLN A 131 2.49 -13.81 12.82
N VAL A 132 1.90 -13.05 11.89
CA VAL A 132 0.46 -12.95 11.73
C VAL A 132 0.08 -13.46 10.35
N VAL A 133 -0.83 -14.42 10.31
CA VAL A 133 -1.47 -14.89 9.07
C VAL A 133 -2.91 -14.42 9.10
N TYR A 134 -3.31 -13.62 8.12
CA TYR A 134 -4.65 -13.02 8.08
C TYR A 134 -5.12 -12.85 6.63
N SER A 135 -6.43 -12.67 6.46
CA SER A 135 -7.06 -12.37 5.18
C SER A 135 -7.67 -10.97 5.17
N THR A 136 -7.76 -10.39 3.98
CA THR A 136 -8.58 -9.20 3.69
C THR A 136 -9.54 -9.52 2.57
N LEU A 137 -10.66 -8.81 2.52
CA LEU A 137 -11.65 -8.98 1.46
C LEU A 137 -11.04 -8.66 0.10
N THR A 138 -11.31 -9.53 -0.88
CA THR A 138 -10.86 -9.32 -2.26
C THR A 138 -11.82 -8.39 -3.00
N GLY A 139 -11.27 -7.49 -3.82
CA GLY A 139 -12.05 -6.60 -4.69
C GLY A 139 -12.75 -5.40 -4.01
N GLN A 140 -12.55 -5.20 -2.70
CA GLN A 140 -13.08 -4.04 -1.97
C GLN A 140 -12.11 -2.84 -2.01
N VAL A 141 -11.83 -2.35 -3.22
CA VAL A 141 -10.98 -1.17 -3.42
C VAL A 141 -11.80 0.11 -3.14
N PRO A 142 -11.36 1.02 -2.25
CA PRO A 142 -12.06 2.27 -1.98
C PRO A 142 -12.27 3.14 -3.22
N GLY A 143 -13.36 3.91 -3.25
CA GLY A 143 -13.70 4.79 -4.39
C GLY A 143 -12.61 5.80 -4.70
N ASP A 144 -12.02 6.42 -3.67
CA ASP A 144 -10.95 7.42 -3.82
C ASP A 144 -9.68 6.80 -4.44
N VAL A 145 -9.36 5.55 -4.09
CA VAL A 145 -8.23 4.80 -4.68
C VAL A 145 -8.52 4.49 -6.15
N LYS A 146 -9.75 4.12 -6.51
CA LYS A 146 -10.15 3.90 -7.92
C LYS A 146 -10.07 5.19 -8.75
N GLU A 147 -10.44 6.31 -8.15
CA GLU A 147 -10.34 7.63 -8.79
C GLU A 147 -8.87 8.03 -9.00
N ALA A 148 -8.04 7.92 -7.95
CA ALA A 148 -6.61 8.18 -8.03
C ALA A 148 -5.93 7.31 -9.09
N TYR A 149 -6.29 6.03 -9.14
CA TYR A 149 -5.83 5.07 -10.14
C TYR A 149 -6.19 5.50 -11.57
N ALA A 150 -7.44 5.87 -11.82
CA ALA A 150 -7.87 6.32 -13.14
C ALA A 150 -7.20 7.62 -13.58
N ARG A 151 -6.99 8.56 -12.65
CA ARG A 151 -6.25 9.81 -12.92
C ARG A 151 -4.80 9.54 -13.28
N LEU A 152 -4.15 8.60 -12.58
CA LEU A 152 -2.78 8.20 -12.87
C LEU A 152 -2.66 7.59 -14.27
N VAL A 153 -3.52 6.61 -14.59
CA VAL A 153 -3.57 5.99 -15.92
C VAL A 153 -3.84 7.04 -16.99
N GLY A 154 -4.78 7.95 -16.76
CA GLY A 154 -5.10 9.06 -17.67
C GLY A 154 -3.93 10.02 -17.89
N HIS A 155 -3.18 10.33 -16.83
CA HIS A 155 -2.01 11.18 -16.90
C HIS A 155 -0.91 10.55 -17.77
N TRP A 156 -0.57 9.27 -17.53
CA TRP A 156 0.42 8.57 -18.35
C TRP A 156 -0.06 8.33 -19.79
N TYR A 157 -1.35 8.04 -19.98
CA TYR A 157 -1.93 7.90 -21.31
C TYR A 157 -1.79 9.19 -22.13
N ARG A 158 -2.13 10.35 -21.54
CA ARG A 158 -1.93 11.66 -22.18
C ARG A 158 -0.46 11.91 -22.50
N LYS A 159 0.45 11.60 -21.57
CA LYS A 159 1.90 11.74 -21.77
C LYS A 159 2.37 10.93 -22.99
N VAL A 160 2.03 9.65 -23.05
CA VAL A 160 2.39 8.77 -24.18
C VAL A 160 1.82 9.30 -25.51
N LYS A 161 0.56 9.74 -25.53
CA LYS A 161 -0.06 10.29 -26.74
C LYS A 161 0.59 11.59 -27.20
N THR A 162 0.94 12.48 -26.28
CA THR A 162 1.64 13.73 -26.58
C THR A 162 3.05 13.45 -27.09
N GLU A 163 3.79 12.55 -26.47
CA GLU A 163 5.14 12.16 -26.92
C GLU A 163 5.09 11.53 -28.32
N ALA A 164 4.14 10.64 -28.58
CA ALA A 164 3.95 10.06 -29.92
C ALA A 164 3.60 11.13 -30.97
N ALA A 165 2.70 12.07 -30.65
CA ALA A 165 2.34 13.17 -31.54
C ALA A 165 3.51 14.13 -31.82
N ALA A 166 4.41 14.29 -30.85
CA ALA A 166 5.63 15.08 -30.99
C ALA A 166 6.80 14.29 -31.61
N ASN A 167 6.59 13.06 -32.10
CA ASN A 167 7.64 12.17 -32.60
C ASN A 167 8.77 11.95 -31.57
N PHE A 168 8.43 11.86 -30.29
CA PHE A 168 9.35 11.71 -29.15
C PHE A 168 10.40 12.82 -29.06
N GLN A 169 10.14 13.98 -29.65
CA GLN A 169 10.97 15.16 -29.45
C GLN A 169 10.69 15.75 -28.07
N ASN A 170 11.74 16.03 -27.31
CA ASN A 170 11.63 16.66 -25.99
C ASN A 170 11.35 18.16 -26.16
N VAL A 171 10.09 18.52 -26.42
CA VAL A 171 9.66 19.90 -26.63
C VAL A 171 9.52 20.59 -25.27
N GLN A 172 10.60 21.21 -24.81
CA GLN A 172 10.59 22.01 -23.56
C GLN A 172 10.00 23.41 -23.76
N GLN A 173 9.96 23.88 -25.01
CA GLN A 173 9.45 25.19 -25.38
C GLN A 173 8.89 25.15 -26.80
N GLN A 174 7.68 25.67 -26.99
CA GLN A 174 7.10 25.86 -28.32
C GLN A 174 6.73 27.33 -28.51
N LYS A 175 7.16 27.91 -29.64
CA LYS A 175 6.81 29.29 -30.02
C LYS A 175 5.51 29.27 -30.83
N TYR A 176 4.54 30.09 -30.44
CA TYR A 176 3.29 30.30 -31.15
C TYR A 176 3.11 31.81 -31.37
N GLY A 177 3.34 32.28 -32.61
CA GLY A 177 3.44 33.72 -32.87
C GLY A 177 4.58 34.34 -32.06
N ASP A 178 4.30 35.42 -31.31
CA ASP A 178 5.29 36.08 -30.43
C ASP A 178 5.31 35.52 -28.99
N THR A 179 4.46 34.55 -28.67
CA THR A 179 4.37 33.96 -27.33
C THR A 179 5.12 32.63 -27.28
N PHE A 180 5.81 32.38 -26.17
CA PHE A 180 6.38 31.08 -25.86
C PHE A 180 5.51 30.35 -24.85
N VAL A 181 5.23 29.09 -25.12
CA VAL A 181 4.70 28.15 -24.13
C VAL A 181 5.87 27.31 -23.64
N ILE A 182 6.17 27.41 -22.34
CA ILE A 182 7.19 26.60 -21.67
C ILE A 182 6.47 25.41 -21.04
N PHE A 183 6.88 24.21 -21.41
CA PHE A 183 6.37 22.99 -20.79
C PHE A 183 7.30 22.64 -19.64
N GLY A 184 6.87 22.93 -18.41
CA GLY A 184 7.63 22.55 -17.22
C GLY A 184 7.67 21.03 -17.08
N GLY A 185 8.83 20.49 -16.74
CA GLY A 185 8.92 19.11 -16.24
C GLY A 185 8.07 19.00 -14.99
N ASP A 186 7.24 17.96 -14.93
CA ASP A 186 6.49 17.54 -13.76
C ASP A 186 7.49 17.16 -12.66
N GLY A 187 8.00 18.16 -11.93
CA GLY A 187 8.99 18.05 -10.85
C GLY A 187 8.50 17.28 -9.61
N THR A 188 7.57 16.35 -9.79
CA THR A 188 7.07 15.48 -8.74
C THR A 188 8.15 14.44 -8.42
N PRO A 189 8.59 14.31 -7.15
CA PRO A 189 9.71 13.43 -6.78
C PRO A 189 9.47 11.93 -7.02
N ALA A 190 8.24 11.53 -7.40
CA ALA A 190 7.81 10.15 -7.51
C ALA A 190 7.20 9.76 -8.87
N GLY A 191 7.14 10.69 -9.84
CA GLY A 191 6.44 10.45 -11.12
C GLY A 191 4.93 10.24 -10.97
N LEU A 192 4.38 10.61 -9.81
CA LEU A 192 2.96 10.61 -9.48
C LEU A 192 2.46 12.05 -9.45
N PRO A 193 1.35 12.39 -10.13
CA PRO A 193 0.74 13.71 -10.03
C PRO A 193 0.33 14.06 -8.60
N ASP A 194 0.44 15.33 -8.21
CA ASP A 194 0.09 15.81 -6.86
C ASP A 194 -1.35 15.45 -6.45
N GLU A 195 -2.30 15.61 -7.36
CA GLU A 195 -3.71 15.23 -7.12
C GLU A 195 -3.89 13.74 -6.80
N VAL A 196 -3.07 12.87 -7.41
CA VAL A 196 -3.09 11.42 -7.14
C VAL A 196 -2.53 11.17 -5.76
N MET A 197 -1.45 11.86 -5.38
CA MET A 197 -0.86 11.75 -4.05
C MET A 197 -1.82 12.21 -2.95
N GLU A 198 -2.55 13.31 -3.16
CA GLU A 198 -3.54 13.82 -2.19
C GLU A 198 -4.66 12.80 -1.93
N LEU A 199 -5.18 12.16 -2.98
CA LEU A 199 -6.20 11.12 -2.84
C LEU A 199 -5.68 9.85 -2.16
N LEU A 200 -4.41 9.50 -2.37
CA LEU A 200 -3.80 8.31 -1.80
C LEU A 200 -3.24 8.52 -0.38
N ALA A 201 -2.97 9.76 0.02
CA ALA A 201 -2.34 10.10 1.30
C ALA A 201 -3.03 9.45 2.54
N PRO A 202 -4.38 9.40 2.64
CA PRO A 202 -5.05 8.75 3.77
C PRO A 202 -4.84 7.23 3.86
N TYR A 203 -4.49 6.58 2.75
CA TYR A 203 -4.33 5.12 2.66
C TYR A 203 -2.88 4.66 2.81
N ARG A 204 -1.95 5.61 2.99
CA ARG A 204 -0.53 5.32 3.07
C ARG A 204 -0.16 4.72 4.41
N VAL A 205 0.51 3.56 4.37
CA VAL A 205 1.09 2.92 5.54
C VAL A 205 2.59 3.22 5.58
N PRO A 206 3.15 3.65 6.73
CA PRO A 206 4.59 3.83 6.86
C PRO A 206 5.35 2.55 6.51
N SER A 207 6.53 2.69 5.90
CA SER A 207 7.45 1.56 5.78
C SER A 207 7.96 1.18 7.18
N LEU A 208 7.67 -0.06 7.60
CA LEU A 208 8.14 -0.65 8.86
C LEU A 208 9.61 -1.09 8.79
#